data_AF-A0A0F9GH51-F1
#
_entry.id   AF-A0A0F9GH51-F1
#
_cell.length_a   1.000
_cell.length_b   1.000
_cell.length_c   1.000
_cell.angle_alpha   90.00
_cell.angle_beta   90.00
_cell.angle_gamma   90.00
#
_symmetry.space_group_name_H-M   'P 1'
#
loop_
_entity.id
_entity.type
_entity.pdbx_description
1 polymer ?
#
loop_
_entity_poly.entity_id
_entity_poly.type
_entity_poly.pdbx_seq_one_letter_code
_entity_poly.pdbx_strand_id
1 'polypeptide(L)'
;MIRVPLRDGRTLHHDVQGRHGAGKVFMRTAPQGTGIIAGGPMRAVFEMLGVQDVVAKSLGSQNPYNMIRAALDGLQNEASPRSVAQRRGKKVADILPKRDDAPQAQTDAPASA
;
A
#
# COMPACT_ATOMS: atom_id res chain seq x y z
N MET A 1 -1.36 9.48 17.73
CA MET A 1 -1.14 8.12 17.17
C MET A 1 -1.85 8.06 15.83
N ILE A 2 -1.15 7.64 14.76
CA ILE A 2 -1.72 7.55 13.40
C ILE A 2 -2.11 6.09 13.15
N ARG A 3 -3.31 5.84 12.63
CA ARG A 3 -3.77 4.50 12.26
C ARG A 3 -3.76 4.37 10.74
N VAL A 4 -2.91 3.49 10.23
CA VAL A 4 -2.81 3.21 8.79
C VAL A 4 -3.58 1.91 8.47
N PRO A 5 -4.54 1.93 7.54
CA PRO A 5 -5.20 0.71 7.09
C PRO A 5 -4.25 -0.09 6.17
N LEU A 6 -3.91 -1.31 6.58
CA LEU A 6 -3.09 -2.22 5.79
C LEU A 6 -3.94 -3.33 5.16
N ARG A 7 -3.59 -3.67 3.92
CA ARG A 7 -4.13 -4.83 3.21
C ARG A 7 -3.49 -6.10 3.76
N ASP A 8 -4.32 -7.04 4.19
CA ASP A 8 -3.93 -8.34 4.75
C ASP A 8 -2.95 -8.23 5.94
N GLY A 9 -2.87 -7.04 6.56
CA GLY A 9 -1.89 -6.73 7.61
C GLY A 9 -0.44 -6.68 7.12
N ARG A 10 -0.17 -6.61 5.81
CA ARG A 10 1.17 -6.77 5.22
C ARG A 10 1.59 -5.64 4.29
N THR A 11 0.69 -5.13 3.46
CA THR A 11 0.99 -4.16 2.39
C THR A 11 -0.04 -3.02 2.34
N LEU A 12 0.20 -2.01 1.50
CA LEU A 12 -0.72 -0.88 1.26
C LEU A 12 -1.92 -1.32 0.40
N HIS A 13 -3.05 -0.60 0.44
CA HIS A 13 -4.21 -0.90 -0.42
C HIS A 13 -4.06 -0.32 -1.82
N HIS A 14 -3.41 0.84 -1.95
CA HIS A 14 -3.15 1.50 -3.22
C HIS A 14 -1.85 2.29 -3.17
N ASP A 15 -1.44 2.79 -4.33
CA ASP A 15 -0.23 3.60 -4.43
C ASP A 15 -0.51 5.00 -3.88
N VAL A 16 0.37 5.49 -3.02
CA VAL A 16 0.20 6.76 -2.31
C VAL A 16 1.41 7.66 -2.48
N GLN A 17 1.13 8.96 -2.48
CA GLN A 17 2.12 10.01 -2.58
C GLN A 17 2.04 10.87 -1.33
N GLY A 18 3.20 11.19 -0.78
CA GLY A 18 3.32 12.05 0.39
C GLY A 18 4.27 13.21 0.13
N ARG A 19 3.95 14.38 0.68
CA ARG A 19 4.75 15.59 0.50
C ARG A 19 4.89 16.36 1.79
N HIS A 20 6.12 16.74 2.10
CA HIS A 20 6.39 17.66 3.21
C HIS A 20 7.53 18.61 2.84
N GLY A 21 7.22 19.91 2.71
CA GLY A 21 8.17 20.90 2.21
C GLY A 21 8.75 20.50 0.84
N ALA A 22 10.07 20.29 0.79
CA ALA A 22 10.80 19.80 -0.38
C ALA A 22 10.91 18.26 -0.46
N GLY A 23 10.46 17.53 0.57
CA GLY A 23 10.39 16.07 0.58
C GLY A 23 9.19 15.59 -0.24
N LYS A 24 9.43 14.72 -1.23
CA LYS A 24 8.40 14.05 -2.02
C LYS A 24 8.69 12.56 -1.96
N VAL A 25 7.72 11.77 -1.50
CA VAL A 25 7.84 10.31 -1.37
C VAL A 25 6.72 9.65 -2.14
N PHE A 26 7.08 8.68 -2.96
CA PHE A 26 6.16 7.79 -3.65
C PHE A 26 6.21 6.42 -2.98
N MET A 27 5.07 5.85 -2.64
CA MET A 27 4.93 4.52 -2.06
C MET A 27 4.00 3.69 -2.92
N ARG A 28 4.44 2.49 -3.26
CA ARG A 28 3.76 1.56 -4.14
C ARG A 28 3.43 0.28 -3.40
N THR A 29 2.23 -0.23 -3.68
CA THR A 29 1.82 -1.57 -3.26
C THR A 29 2.74 -2.64 -3.84
N ALA A 30 3.08 -3.64 -3.05
CA ALA A 30 4.01 -4.69 -3.45
C ALA A 30 3.37 -6.08 -3.29
N PRO A 31 3.66 -7.04 -4.20
CA PRO A 31 3.29 -8.44 -4.01
C PRO A 31 3.98 -9.04 -2.77
N GLN A 32 3.40 -10.13 -2.24
CA GLN A 32 3.97 -10.85 -1.12
C GLN A 32 5.40 -11.32 -1.42
N GLY A 33 6.30 -11.13 -0.45
CA GLY A 33 7.70 -11.57 -0.56
C GLY A 33 8.62 -10.51 -1.19
N THR A 34 8.12 -9.30 -1.43
CA THR A 34 8.95 -8.18 -1.91
C THR A 34 9.84 -7.62 -0.79
N GLY A 35 9.35 -7.65 0.46
CA GLY A 35 10.04 -7.00 1.56
C GLY A 35 9.91 -5.47 1.52
N ILE A 36 10.67 -4.79 2.40
CA ILE A 36 10.69 -3.33 2.51
C ILE A 36 11.81 -2.74 1.66
N ILE A 37 11.46 -2.27 0.46
CA ILE A 37 12.35 -1.57 -0.45
C ILE A 37 12.15 -0.07 -0.26
N ALA A 38 12.91 0.53 0.64
CA ALA A 38 12.84 1.95 0.95
C ALA A 38 14.20 2.53 1.34
N GLY A 39 14.34 3.85 1.26
CA GLY A 39 15.48 4.57 1.84
C GLY A 39 15.51 4.41 3.37
N GLY A 40 16.71 4.42 3.97
CA GLY A 40 16.93 4.13 5.40
C GLY A 40 15.95 4.78 6.37
N PRO A 41 15.71 6.11 6.29
CA PRO A 41 14.76 6.79 7.17
C PRO A 41 13.31 6.30 7.03
N MET A 42 12.88 5.99 5.80
CA MET A 42 11.52 5.47 5.54
C MET A 42 11.39 4.01 5.94
N ARG A 43 12.44 3.20 5.75
CA ARG A 43 12.46 1.79 6.16
C ARG A 43 12.16 1.65 7.65
N ALA A 44 12.80 2.45 8.50
CA ALA A 44 12.53 2.43 9.93
C ALA A 44 11.06 2.72 10.27
N VAL A 45 10.41 3.62 9.53
CA VAL A 45 8.98 3.93 9.71
C VAL A 45 8.11 2.74 9.31
N PHE A 46 8.40 2.09 8.18
CA PHE A 46 7.63 0.93 7.71
C PHE A 46 7.81 -0.30 8.62
N GLU A 47 9.02 -0.53 9.14
CA GLU A 47 9.30 -1.58 10.11
C GLU A 47 8.54 -1.35 11.41
N MET A 48 8.53 -0.13 11.94
CA MET A 48 7.75 0.24 13.13
C MET A 48 6.23 0.12 12.91
N LEU A 49 5.76 0.34 11.68
CA LEU A 49 4.34 0.18 11.32
C LEU A 49 3.95 -1.30 11.15
N GLY A 50 4.92 -2.21 11.03
CA GLY A 50 4.69 -3.63 10.74
C GLY A 50 4.36 -3.93 9.28
N VAL A 51 4.70 -3.01 8.36
CA VAL A 51 4.56 -3.24 6.92
C VAL A 51 5.64 -4.22 6.49
N GLN A 52 5.25 -5.28 5.78
CA GLN A 52 6.18 -6.31 5.33
C GLN A 52 6.60 -6.11 3.88
N ASP A 53 5.67 -5.66 3.04
CA ASP A 53 5.85 -5.60 1.59
C ASP A 53 5.48 -4.19 1.08
N VAL A 54 6.50 -3.39 0.72
CA VAL A 54 6.31 -2.03 0.16
C VAL A 54 7.52 -1.59 -0.66
N VAL A 55 7.28 -0.88 -1.75
CA VAL A 55 8.32 -0.19 -2.54
C VAL A 55 8.13 1.30 -2.40
N ALA A 56 9.12 2.00 -1.85
CA ALA A 56 9.06 3.44 -1.62
C ALA A 56 10.31 4.14 -2.12
N LYS A 57 10.11 5.28 -2.79
CA LYS A 57 11.19 6.11 -3.34
C LYS A 57 10.99 7.57 -2.97
N SER A 58 12.04 8.20 -2.45
CA SER A 58 12.12 9.66 -2.35
C SER A 58 12.48 10.25 -3.71
N LEU A 59 11.63 11.14 -4.21
CA LEU A 59 11.76 11.89 -5.46
C LEU A 59 12.16 13.36 -5.24
N GLY A 60 12.41 13.75 -3.99
CA GLY A 60 12.73 15.13 -3.63
C GLY A 60 13.95 15.22 -2.72
N SER A 61 13.80 15.93 -1.61
CA SER A 61 14.86 16.12 -0.62
C SER A 61 15.43 14.79 -0.08
N GLN A 62 16.75 14.74 0.08
CA GLN A 62 17.47 13.65 0.76
C GLN A 62 17.52 13.85 2.28
N ASN A 63 17.02 14.96 2.82
CA ASN A 63 16.99 15.22 4.25
C ASN A 63 16.08 14.20 4.96
N PRO A 64 16.61 13.39 5.91
CA PRO A 64 15.83 12.38 6.63
C PRO A 64 14.55 12.91 7.29
N TYR A 65 14.60 14.11 7.88
CA TYR A 65 13.44 14.70 8.56
C TYR A 65 12.27 14.96 7.61
N ASN A 66 12.56 15.53 6.44
CA ASN A 66 11.54 15.81 5.42
C ASN A 66 11.02 14.51 4.81
N MET A 67 11.90 13.52 4.64
CA MET A 67 11.54 12.22 4.08
C MET A 67 10.57 11.47 5.00
N ILE A 68 10.85 11.42 6.30
CA ILE A 68 9.97 10.79 7.30
C ILE A 68 8.63 11.51 7.34
N ARG A 69 8.62 12.85 7.42
CA ARG A 69 7.37 13.62 7.45
C ARG A 69 6.55 13.46 6.18
N ALA A 70 7.20 13.42 5.02
CA ALA A 70 6.53 13.15 3.75
C ALA A 70 5.97 11.72 3.69
N ALA A 71 6.69 10.72 4.21
CA ALA A 71 6.17 9.35 4.28
C ALA A 71 4.95 9.26 5.21
N LEU A 72 4.99 9.90 6.37
CA LEU A 72 3.85 9.97 7.31
C LEU A 72 2.64 10.70 6.71
N ASP A 73 2.85 11.74 5.92
CA ASP A 73 1.79 12.43 5.17
C ASP A 73 1.14 11.49 4.15
N GLY A 74 1.93 10.76 3.37
CA GLY A 74 1.39 9.79 2.40
C GLY A 74 0.64 8.64 3.08
N LEU A 75 1.14 8.13 4.20
CA LEU A 75 0.48 7.07 4.97
C LEU A 75 -0.86 7.50 5.60
N GLN A 76 -1.04 8.80 5.89
CA GLN A 76 -2.32 9.33 6.35
C GLN A 76 -3.37 9.38 5.23
N ASN A 77 -2.93 9.43 3.97
CA ASN A 77 -3.81 9.41 2.80
C ASN A 77 -4.22 7.98 2.40
N GLU A 78 -3.63 6.95 3.01
CA GLU A 78 -4.02 5.57 2.79
C GLU A 78 -5.45 5.32 3.28
N ALA A 79 -6.24 4.64 2.45
CA ALA A 79 -7.67 4.46 2.67
C ALA A 79 -8.05 3.00 2.38
N SER A 80 -8.78 2.40 3.33
CA SER A 80 -9.32 1.06 3.11
C SER A 80 -10.51 1.12 2.16
N PRO A 81 -10.71 0.10 1.30
CA PRO A 81 -11.90 0.00 0.44
C PRO A 81 -13.21 0.10 1.23
N ARG A 82 -13.24 -0.44 2.47
CA ARG A 82 -14.38 -0.33 3.38
C ARG A 82 -14.68 1.11 3.79
N SER A 83 -13.65 1.88 4.12
CA SER A 83 -13.81 3.30 4.48
C SER A 83 -14.29 4.13 3.29
N VAL A 84 -13.79 3.84 2.08
CA VAL A 84 -14.21 4.52 0.85
C VAL A 84 -15.66 4.16 0.50
N ALA A 85 -16.06 2.90 0.69
CA ALA A 85 -17.43 2.42 0.48
C ALA A 85 -18.43 3.13 1.38
N GLN A 86 -18.12 3.22 2.67
CA GLN A 86 -18.95 3.92 3.64
C GLN A 86 -19.09 5.41 3.31
N ARG A 87 -17.99 6.08 2.94
CA ARG A 87 -18.03 7.51 2.55
C ARG A 87 -18.84 7.76 1.28
N ARG A 88 -18.81 6.82 0.33
CA ARG A 88 -19.49 6.95 -0.97
C ARG A 88 -20.90 6.34 -1.00
N GLY A 89 -21.36 5.70 0.08
CA GLY A 89 -22.66 5.03 0.13
C GLY A 89 -22.80 3.85 -0.85
N LYS A 90 -21.68 3.22 -1.24
CA LYS A 90 -21.66 2.09 -2.19
C LYS A 90 -21.29 0.79 -1.49
N LYS A 91 -21.56 -0.35 -2.13
CA LYS A 91 -21.05 -1.64 -1.63
C LYS A 91 -19.55 -1.72 -1.89
N VAL A 92 -18.83 -2.44 -1.02
CA VAL A 92 -17.38 -2.66 -1.17
C VAL A 92 -17.05 -3.34 -2.51
N ALA A 93 -17.93 -4.22 -2.97
CA ALA A 93 -17.82 -4.91 -4.26
C ALA A 93 -17.81 -3.96 -5.47
N ASP A 94 -18.41 -2.77 -5.37
CA ASP A 94 -18.49 -1.80 -6.46
C ASP A 94 -17.26 -0.86 -6.51
N ILE A 95 -16.38 -0.95 -5.51
CA ILE A 95 -15.20 -0.07 -5.36
C ILE A 95 -13.91 -0.79 -5.68
N LEU A 96 -13.83 -2.08 -5.35
CA LEU A 96 -12.73 -2.89 -5.82
C LEU A 96 -12.89 -3.12 -7.32
N PRO A 97 -11.82 -2.96 -8.12
CA PRO A 97 -11.88 -3.40 -9.51
C PRO A 97 -12.22 -4.89 -9.52
N LYS A 98 -13.21 -5.29 -10.33
CA LYS A 98 -13.43 -6.71 -10.66
C LYS A 98 -12.10 -7.21 -11.22
N ARG A 99 -11.40 -8.05 -10.46
CA ARG A 99 -10.21 -8.73 -10.95
C ARG A 99 -10.69 -9.77 -11.95
N ASP A 100 -10.68 -9.41 -13.22
CA ASP A 100 -10.76 -10.38 -14.32
C ASP A 100 -9.42 -11.13 -14.53
N ASP A 101 -8.39 -10.85 -13.70
CA ASP A 101 -7.07 -11.49 -13.78
C ASP A 101 -6.66 -12.17 -12.45
N ALA A 102 -7.47 -13.08 -11.94
CA ALA A 102 -6.91 -14.23 -11.22
C ALA A 102 -6.79 -15.36 -12.25
N PRO A 103 -5.61 -15.99 -12.44
CA PRO A 103 -5.55 -17.19 -13.25
C PRO A 103 -6.52 -18.19 -12.64
N GLN A 104 -7.57 -18.50 -13.39
CA GLN A 104 -8.47 -19.59 -13.08
C GLN A 104 -7.57 -20.81 -12.91
N ALA A 105 -7.48 -21.34 -11.69
CA ALA A 105 -6.95 -22.67 -11.50
C ALA A 105 -7.86 -23.59 -12.32
N GLN A 106 -7.39 -23.97 -13.51
CA GLN A 106 -7.98 -25.03 -14.31
C GLN A 106 -8.06 -26.25 -13.40
N THR A 107 -9.24 -26.48 -12.85
CA THR A 107 -9.60 -27.77 -12.30
C THR A 107 -10.03 -28.60 -13.50
N ASP A 108 -9.07 -28.97 -14.33
CA ASP A 108 -9.26 -30.08 -15.28
C ASP A 108 -9.21 -31.36 -14.44
N ALA A 109 -10.36 -31.67 -13.84
CA ALA A 109 -10.66 -33.03 -13.44
C ALA A 109 -10.96 -33.82 -14.72
N PRO A 110 -10.16 -34.84 -15.10
CA PRO A 110 -10.65 -35.81 -16.06
C PRO A 110 -11.68 -36.68 -15.34
N ALA A 111 -12.95 -36.38 -15.58
CA ALA A 111 -14.00 -37.37 -15.44
C ALA A 111 -13.82 -38.43 -16.54
N SER A 112 -13.66 -39.68 -16.10
CA SER A 112 -14.11 -40.92 -16.73
C SER A 112 -13.67 -41.24 -18.18
N ALA A 113 -12.74 -42.20 -18.30
CA ALA A 113 -12.93 -43.44 -19.06
C ALA A 113 -12.06 -44.55 -18.45
#